data_AF-A0AAD4S7S0-F1
#
_entry.id   AF-A0AAD4S7S0-F1
#
_cell.length_a   1.000
_cell.length_b   1.000
_cell.length_c   1.000
_cell.angle_alpha   90.00
_cell.angle_beta   90.00
_cell.angle_gamma   90.00
#
_symmetry.space_group_name_H-M   'P 1'
#
loop_
_entity.id
_entity.type
_entity.pdbx_description
1 polymer ?
#
loop_
_entity_poly.entity_id
_entity_poly.type
_entity_poly.pdbx_seq_one_letter_code
_entity_poly.pdbx_strand_id
1 'polypeptide(L)'
;MGWWSPYMFPIVCMFLIVSVMGVVRNPAANVDIKNDNVINGHHHHNYKEALTKSILFFEGQRSGKLPSTQRMKWRKDSAVNDGQYAGVFEFADTYQGSYNDSLGKYVCPHYCDYGGYKDELLWAASWLYKASNERNYFDYVMRNKPNTTEIAFNWDAKGAGTNMLMSIESMRKGNGIWDEHDKESFRIKADEFVCSIVPESPSKTVEYSPGGLLFKLGGCNLQNPTAISLLLLAYARYLNEADEFVRCGNTIVVPSRLISLVKSQ
;
A
#
# COMPACT_ATOMS: atom_id res chain seq x y z
N MET A 1 -31.49 28.78 31.79
CA MET A 1 -31.35 27.43 31.18
C MET A 1 -30.62 27.64 29.86
N GLY A 2 -29.42 27.16 29.60
CA GLY A 2 -28.72 26.08 30.25
C GLY A 2 -27.72 25.49 29.25
N TRP A 3 -26.64 26.23 28.97
CA TRP A 3 -25.31 25.76 28.51
C TRP A 3 -25.13 25.35 27.03
N TRP A 4 -24.09 25.96 26.45
CA TRP A 4 -23.52 25.74 25.12
C TRP A 4 -22.76 24.41 25.05
N SER A 5 -22.66 23.80 23.86
CA SER A 5 -21.49 22.98 23.51
C SER A 5 -21.02 23.30 22.08
N PRO A 6 -19.83 23.90 21.91
CA PRO A 6 -19.31 24.39 20.63
C PRO A 6 -18.49 23.29 19.92
N TYR A 7 -19.14 22.30 19.31
CA TYR A 7 -18.45 21.27 18.51
C TYR A 7 -19.17 20.89 17.21
N MET A 8 -19.91 21.82 16.64
CA MET A 8 -20.59 21.67 15.33
C MET A 8 -19.87 22.45 14.22
N PHE A 9 -18.53 22.46 14.24
CA PHE A 9 -17.65 22.98 13.19
C PHE A 9 -16.21 22.49 13.47
N PRO A 10 -15.92 21.18 13.35
CA PRO A 10 -15.12 20.74 12.22
C PRO A 10 -15.26 19.22 11.91
N ILE A 11 -16.13 18.80 11.00
CA ILE A 11 -16.13 17.41 10.48
C ILE A 11 -15.90 17.36 8.96
N VAL A 12 -15.74 18.54 8.33
CA VAL A 12 -15.39 18.66 6.89
C VAL A 12 -13.89 18.97 6.67
N CYS A 13 -13.06 19.07 7.71
CA CYS A 13 -11.65 19.51 7.57
C CYS A 13 -10.56 18.50 7.94
N MET A 14 -10.84 17.27 8.39
CA MET A 14 -9.75 16.38 8.82
C MET A 14 -9.07 15.54 7.71
N PHE A 15 -9.59 15.58 6.49
CA PHE A 15 -8.89 15.05 5.29
C PHE A 15 -8.33 16.13 4.36
N LEU A 16 -8.47 17.42 4.70
CA LEU A 16 -7.89 18.55 3.96
C LEU A 16 -6.67 19.19 4.62
N ILE A 17 -6.28 18.78 5.84
CA ILE A 17 -5.20 19.44 6.59
C ILE A 17 -3.80 18.84 6.35
N VAL A 18 -3.68 17.65 5.74
CA VAL A 18 -2.34 17.13 5.37
C VAL A 18 -1.78 17.79 4.10
N SER A 19 -2.60 18.52 3.34
CA SER A 19 -2.17 19.19 2.10
C SER A 19 -2.01 20.72 2.20
N VAL A 20 -2.26 21.35 3.36
CA VAL A 20 -2.11 22.81 3.54
C VAL A 20 -1.03 23.21 4.56
N MET A 21 -0.44 22.28 5.33
CA MET A 21 0.73 22.57 6.18
C MET A 21 2.08 22.28 5.51
N GLY A 22 2.20 22.57 4.21
CA GLY A 22 3.46 22.52 3.46
C GLY A 22 4.14 23.88 3.27
N VAL A 23 3.57 24.98 3.76
CA VAL A 23 4.18 26.32 3.71
C VAL A 23 4.22 26.92 5.11
N VAL A 24 4.91 26.24 6.03
CA VAL A 24 5.49 26.89 7.19
C VAL A 24 7.00 26.74 7.06
N ARG A 25 7.65 27.86 6.75
CA ARG A 25 9.10 28.01 6.73
C ARG A 25 9.60 27.73 8.14
N ASN A 26 9.99 26.49 8.42
CA ASN A 26 10.60 26.11 9.68
C ASN A 26 12.05 26.63 9.69
N PRO A 27 12.42 27.62 10.52
CA PRO A 27 13.76 28.19 10.51
C PRO A 27 14.81 27.28 11.17
N ALA A 28 14.46 26.05 11.56
CA ALA A 28 15.36 25.10 12.22
C ALA A 28 15.92 23.99 11.29
N ALA A 29 15.63 24.02 9.98
CA ALA A 29 16.23 23.09 9.02
C ALA A 29 17.37 23.76 8.23
N ASN A 30 18.41 24.22 8.92
CA ASN A 30 19.69 24.50 8.27
C ASN A 30 20.39 23.15 7.99
N VAL A 31 19.99 22.51 6.89
CA VAL A 31 20.85 21.55 6.21
C VAL A 31 21.71 22.37 5.26
N ASP A 32 22.98 22.50 5.62
CA ASP A 32 23.98 23.24 4.88
C ASP A 32 24.20 22.55 3.52
N ILE A 33 23.60 23.10 2.46
CA ILE A 33 23.81 22.64 1.09
C ILE A 33 25.18 23.16 0.68
N LYS A 34 26.22 22.34 0.89
CA LYS A 34 27.50 22.58 0.24
C LYS A 34 27.31 22.45 -1.26
N ASN A 35 27.56 23.56 -1.95
CA ASN A 35 27.72 23.63 -3.40
C ASN A 35 28.85 22.69 -3.83
N ASP A 36 28.50 21.53 -4.35
CA ASP A 36 29.43 20.76 -5.15
C ASP A 36 29.41 21.27 -6.59
N ASN A 37 30.61 21.62 -7.04
CA ASN A 37 30.90 22.31 -8.28
C ASN A 37 30.29 21.60 -9.50
N VAL A 38 29.60 22.39 -10.31
CA VAL A 38 29.09 22.02 -11.64
C VAL A 38 30.27 21.69 -12.55
N ILE A 39 30.41 20.42 -12.93
CA ILE A 39 31.20 20.01 -14.11
C ILE A 39 30.38 19.00 -14.92
N ASN A 40 30.03 19.40 -16.14
CA ASN A 40 29.50 18.62 -17.26
C ASN A 40 28.09 17.96 -17.14
N GLY A 41 27.09 18.68 -17.64
CA GLY A 41 26.33 18.27 -18.83
C GLY A 41 25.36 17.08 -18.79
N HIS A 42 25.26 16.31 -17.70
CA HIS A 42 24.19 15.33 -17.52
C HIS A 42 23.66 15.41 -16.08
N HIS A 43 22.40 15.85 -15.90
CA HIS A 43 21.72 15.74 -14.62
C HIS A 43 21.49 14.26 -14.31
N HIS A 44 22.45 13.63 -13.65
CA HIS A 44 22.31 12.27 -13.16
C HIS A 44 21.31 12.29 -12.00
N HIS A 45 20.08 11.87 -12.25
CA HIS A 45 19.07 11.78 -11.19
C HIS A 45 19.55 10.79 -10.12
N ASN A 46 19.60 11.24 -8.86
CA ASN A 46 20.00 10.41 -7.73
C ASN A 46 18.82 9.54 -7.26
N TYR A 47 18.55 8.48 -8.01
CA TYR A 47 17.45 7.55 -7.72
C TYR A 47 17.58 6.89 -6.34
N LYS A 48 18.82 6.66 -5.86
CA LYS A 48 19.07 6.15 -4.51
C LYS A 48 18.55 7.10 -3.42
N GLU A 49 18.83 8.39 -3.54
CA GLU A 49 18.31 9.39 -2.60
C GLU A 49 16.79 9.52 -2.73
N ALA A 50 16.27 9.54 -3.95
CA ALA A 50 14.84 9.66 -4.21
C ALA A 50 14.06 8.50 -3.59
N LEU A 51 14.50 7.25 -3.79
CA LEU A 51 13.90 6.08 -3.14
C LEU A 51 14.09 6.10 -1.62
N THR A 52 15.27 6.48 -1.12
CA THR A 52 15.50 6.59 0.34
C THR A 52 14.48 7.53 0.98
N LYS A 53 14.17 8.65 0.31
CA LYS A 53 13.11 9.58 0.72
C LYS A 53 11.72 8.98 0.56
N SER A 54 11.45 8.22 -0.50
CA SER A 54 10.18 7.48 -0.67
C SER A 54 9.96 6.46 0.46
N ILE A 55 10.98 5.68 0.85
CA ILE A 55 10.89 4.74 1.97
C ILE A 55 10.65 5.51 3.28
N LEU A 56 11.34 6.62 3.51
CA LEU A 56 11.07 7.52 4.65
C LEU A 56 9.63 8.06 4.66
N PHE A 57 9.08 8.36 3.48
CA PHE A 57 7.69 8.75 3.33
C PHE A 57 6.74 7.63 3.79
N PHE A 58 6.94 6.39 3.35
CA PHE A 58 6.15 5.25 3.86
C PHE A 58 6.35 4.97 5.36
N GLU A 59 7.57 5.16 5.89
CA GLU A 59 7.80 5.08 7.34
C GLU A 59 7.03 6.16 8.12
N GLY A 60 6.90 7.36 7.57
CA GLY A 60 6.09 8.45 8.12
C GLY A 60 4.59 8.17 8.06
N GLN A 61 4.14 7.38 7.09
CA GLN A 61 2.74 6.96 6.92
C GLN A 61 2.36 5.73 7.75
N ARG A 62 3.26 5.16 8.55
CA ARG A 62 2.92 4.07 9.47
C ARG A 62 1.77 4.50 10.40
N SER A 63 0.77 3.63 10.49
CA SER A 63 -0.31 3.67 11.47
C SER A 63 0.01 2.75 12.65
N GLY A 64 -0.73 2.90 13.75
CA GLY A 64 -0.53 2.17 14.99
C GLY A 64 0.56 2.76 15.88
N LYS A 65 1.02 1.94 16.83
CA LYS A 65 2.12 2.26 17.73
C LYS A 65 3.44 2.19 16.99
N LEU A 66 4.20 3.29 16.98
CA LEU A 66 5.46 3.38 16.26
C LEU A 66 6.57 2.65 17.04
N PRO A 67 7.49 1.96 16.33
CA PRO A 67 8.63 1.34 16.98
C PRO A 67 9.61 2.40 17.50
N SER A 68 10.37 2.06 18.55
CA SER A 68 11.41 2.96 19.10
C SER A 68 12.49 3.32 18.08
N THR A 69 12.67 2.50 17.04
CA THR A 69 13.60 2.71 15.93
C THR A 69 13.08 3.68 14.86
N GLN A 70 11.92 4.32 15.04
CA GLN A 70 11.36 5.29 14.09
C GLN A 70 12.33 6.45 13.82
N ARG A 71 12.59 6.70 12.53
CA ARG A 71 13.51 7.74 12.05
C ARG A 71 12.87 9.11 12.00
N MET A 72 11.57 9.16 11.67
CA MET A 72 10.80 10.41 11.57
C MET A 72 10.39 10.93 12.96
N LYS A 73 11.28 11.70 13.61
CA LYS A 73 11.12 12.12 15.03
C LYS A 73 9.91 13.01 15.31
N TRP A 74 9.40 13.72 14.30
CA TRP A 74 8.18 14.53 14.45
C TRP A 74 6.89 13.70 14.36
N ARG A 75 6.97 12.43 13.94
CA ARG A 75 5.82 11.53 13.83
C ARG A 75 5.60 10.77 15.14
N LYS A 76 4.34 10.61 15.55
CA LYS A 76 3.89 9.88 16.76
C LYS A 76 2.89 8.79 16.42
N ASP A 77 2.57 7.93 17.40
CA ASP A 77 1.51 6.94 17.30
C ASP A 77 0.22 7.57 16.73
N SER A 78 -0.44 6.87 15.82
CA SER A 78 -1.75 7.26 15.26
C SER A 78 -2.59 6.03 15.08
N ALA A 79 -3.90 6.17 14.89
CA ALA A 79 -4.76 5.04 14.59
C ALA A 79 -4.66 3.88 15.61
N VAL A 80 -4.22 4.17 16.84
CA VAL A 80 -3.91 3.16 17.87
C VAL A 80 -5.17 2.47 18.38
N ASN A 81 -6.31 3.15 18.20
CA ASN A 81 -7.65 2.67 18.52
C ASN A 81 -8.51 2.53 17.26
N ASP A 82 -7.93 2.68 16.05
CA ASP A 82 -8.69 2.46 14.81
C ASP A 82 -9.07 0.98 14.72
N GLY A 83 -10.30 0.70 14.29
CA GLY A 83 -10.87 -0.65 14.34
C GLY A 83 -11.49 -1.05 15.69
N GLN A 84 -11.30 -0.29 16.79
CA GLN A 84 -12.12 -0.48 18.00
C GLN A 84 -13.58 -0.09 17.76
N TYR A 85 -13.82 0.79 16.79
CA TYR A 85 -15.15 1.10 16.28
C TYR A 85 -15.43 0.24 15.05
N ALA A 86 -15.95 -0.99 15.27
CA ALA A 86 -16.51 -1.83 14.21
C ALA A 86 -17.50 -1.07 13.30
N GLY A 87 -18.13 -0.03 13.85
CA GLY A 87 -19.08 0.83 13.15
C GLY A 87 -18.52 1.58 11.93
N VAL A 88 -17.20 1.82 11.78
CA VAL A 88 -16.69 2.50 10.58
C VAL A 88 -16.78 1.62 9.35
N PHE A 89 -16.39 0.35 9.48
CA PHE A 89 -16.54 -0.62 8.39
C PHE A 89 -18.02 -0.87 8.11
N GLU A 90 -18.83 -1.07 9.15
CA GLU A 90 -20.26 -1.31 8.99
C GLU A 90 -20.99 -0.12 8.36
N PHE A 91 -20.62 1.11 8.73
CA PHE A 91 -21.11 2.32 8.09
C PHE A 91 -20.72 2.35 6.61
N ALA A 92 -19.46 2.08 6.28
CA ALA A 92 -18.98 2.10 4.89
C ALA A 92 -19.64 0.99 4.04
N ASP A 93 -19.85 -0.19 4.61
CA ASP A 93 -20.51 -1.31 3.95
C ASP A 93 -22.04 -1.13 3.84
N THR A 94 -22.66 -0.39 4.76
CA THR A 94 -24.08 -0.05 4.70
C THR A 94 -24.34 1.06 3.68
N TYR A 95 -23.48 2.06 3.63
CA TYR A 95 -23.61 3.26 2.80
C TYR A 95 -22.55 3.28 1.69
N GLN A 96 -22.62 2.27 0.84
CA GLN A 96 -21.68 2.08 -0.27
C GLN A 96 -21.83 3.16 -1.34
N GLY A 97 -20.72 3.71 -1.81
CA GLY A 97 -20.70 4.72 -2.86
C GLY A 97 -19.30 5.28 -3.08
N SER A 98 -19.04 5.76 -4.29
CA SER A 98 -17.79 6.48 -4.55
C SER A 98 -17.90 7.89 -3.98
N TYR A 99 -16.84 8.38 -3.35
CA TYR A 99 -16.79 9.79 -2.97
C TYR A 99 -16.90 10.73 -4.19
N ASN A 100 -16.50 10.23 -5.37
CA ASN A 100 -16.52 10.98 -6.62
C ASN A 100 -17.95 11.34 -7.05
N ASP A 101 -18.95 10.53 -6.68
CA ASP A 101 -20.37 10.81 -6.95
C ASP A 101 -20.82 12.14 -6.31
N SER A 102 -20.23 12.50 -5.17
CA SER A 102 -20.56 13.73 -4.43
C SER A 102 -19.54 14.84 -4.60
N LEU A 103 -18.25 14.50 -4.64
CA LEU A 103 -17.15 15.45 -4.58
C LEU A 103 -16.38 15.61 -5.89
N GLY A 104 -16.58 14.71 -6.86
CA GLY A 104 -15.76 14.63 -8.07
C GLY A 104 -15.61 15.95 -8.81
N LYS A 105 -16.71 16.70 -8.94
CA LYS A 105 -16.72 18.04 -9.60
C LYS A 105 -15.79 19.07 -8.93
N TYR A 106 -15.40 18.86 -7.67
CA TYR A 106 -14.54 19.77 -6.91
C TYR A 106 -13.09 19.30 -6.81
N VAL A 107 -12.84 18.00 -6.91
CA VAL A 107 -11.53 17.40 -6.62
C VAL A 107 -10.82 16.86 -7.86
N CYS A 108 -11.56 16.61 -8.94
CA CYS A 108 -10.97 16.32 -10.24
C CYS A 108 -10.35 17.57 -10.88
N PRO A 109 -9.24 17.45 -11.63
CA PRO A 109 -8.61 16.20 -12.07
C PRO A 109 -7.52 15.65 -11.12
N HIS A 110 -7.41 16.15 -9.88
CA HIS A 110 -6.27 15.86 -9.01
C HIS A 110 -6.49 14.64 -8.10
N TYR A 111 -7.73 14.43 -7.66
CA TYR A 111 -8.14 13.30 -6.82
C TYR A 111 -9.45 12.72 -7.37
N CYS A 112 -9.44 12.28 -8.62
CA CYS A 112 -10.58 11.54 -9.14
C CYS A 112 -10.57 10.13 -8.58
N ASP A 113 -11.73 9.49 -8.48
CA ASP A 113 -11.83 8.06 -8.27
C ASP A 113 -11.99 7.37 -9.62
N TYR A 114 -11.16 6.36 -9.90
CA TYR A 114 -11.31 5.52 -11.09
C TYR A 114 -11.58 4.04 -10.74
N GLY A 115 -11.15 3.58 -9.55
CA GLY A 115 -11.31 2.22 -9.07
C GLY A 115 -12.65 1.94 -8.37
N GLY A 116 -13.28 2.97 -7.83
CA GLY A 116 -14.47 2.87 -6.99
C GLY A 116 -14.11 2.71 -5.51
N TYR A 117 -14.92 1.94 -4.78
CA TYR A 117 -14.76 1.73 -3.33
C TYR A 117 -14.63 0.25 -2.94
N LYS A 118 -14.78 -0.66 -3.90
CA LYS A 118 -14.95 -2.09 -3.60
C LYS A 118 -13.65 -2.72 -3.14
N ASP A 119 -12.53 -2.35 -3.74
CA ASP A 119 -11.21 -2.79 -3.34
C ASP A 119 -10.79 -2.16 -2.00
N GLU A 120 -11.22 -0.94 -1.67
CA GLU A 120 -11.07 -0.34 -0.33
C GLU A 120 -11.80 -1.16 0.73
N LEU A 121 -13.06 -1.52 0.49
CA LEU A 121 -13.84 -2.35 1.43
C LEU A 121 -13.20 -3.73 1.61
N LEU A 122 -12.77 -4.37 0.52
CA LEU A 122 -12.05 -5.64 0.59
C LEU A 122 -10.73 -5.53 1.37
N TRP A 123 -9.97 -4.47 1.14
CA TRP A 123 -8.72 -4.21 1.85
C TRP A 123 -8.97 -3.99 3.35
N ALA A 124 -9.98 -3.20 3.70
CA ALA A 124 -10.37 -2.95 5.08
C ALA A 124 -10.82 -4.24 5.78
N ALA A 125 -11.70 -5.02 5.16
CA ALA A 125 -12.14 -6.31 5.70
C ALA A 125 -10.97 -7.28 5.90
N SER A 126 -10.01 -7.31 4.98
CA SER A 126 -8.82 -8.16 5.10
C SER A 126 -7.95 -7.79 6.31
N TRP A 127 -7.74 -6.49 6.57
CA TRP A 127 -7.02 -6.02 7.75
C TRP A 127 -7.79 -6.25 9.05
N LEU A 128 -9.10 -6.03 9.05
CA LEU A 128 -9.95 -6.29 10.20
C LEU A 128 -9.91 -7.78 10.55
N TYR A 129 -10.06 -8.67 9.57
CA TYR A 129 -9.88 -10.10 9.77
C TYR A 129 -8.49 -10.46 10.33
N LYS A 130 -7.42 -9.86 9.79
CA LYS A 130 -6.05 -10.06 10.32
C LYS A 130 -5.96 -9.65 11.79
N ALA A 131 -6.55 -8.52 12.16
CA ALA A 131 -6.42 -7.91 13.48
C ALA A 131 -7.33 -8.56 14.54
N SER A 132 -8.59 -8.84 14.21
CA SER A 132 -9.61 -9.34 15.14
C SER A 132 -9.80 -10.85 15.11
N ASN A 133 -9.43 -11.50 14.00
CA ASN A 133 -9.74 -12.91 13.72
C ASN A 133 -11.24 -13.22 13.71
N GLU A 134 -12.11 -12.22 13.50
CA GLU A 134 -13.55 -12.43 13.41
C GLU A 134 -13.97 -12.94 12.02
N ARG A 135 -14.89 -13.91 11.99
CA ARG A 135 -15.29 -14.63 10.78
C ARG A 135 -16.13 -13.80 9.81
N ASN A 136 -16.92 -12.86 10.32
CA ASN A 136 -17.70 -11.91 9.52
C ASN A 136 -16.86 -11.20 8.43
N TYR A 137 -15.65 -10.73 8.78
CA TYR A 137 -14.75 -10.06 7.86
C TYR A 137 -14.13 -11.03 6.85
N PHE A 138 -13.80 -12.25 7.28
CA PHE A 138 -13.35 -13.30 6.35
C PHE A 138 -14.43 -13.60 5.31
N ASP A 139 -15.65 -13.91 5.76
CA ASP A 139 -16.79 -14.24 4.88
C ASP A 139 -17.11 -13.07 3.93
N TYR A 140 -16.92 -11.83 4.38
CA TYR A 140 -17.05 -10.64 3.54
C TYR A 140 -16.04 -10.65 2.39
N VAL A 141 -14.76 -10.88 2.68
CA VAL A 141 -13.70 -10.95 1.66
C VAL A 141 -14.00 -12.09 0.67
N MET A 142 -14.40 -13.26 1.17
CA MET A 142 -14.71 -14.41 0.32
C MET A 142 -15.89 -14.16 -0.63
N ARG A 143 -16.93 -13.48 -0.16
CA ARG A 143 -18.13 -13.17 -0.95
C ARG A 143 -17.89 -12.09 -2.00
N ASN A 144 -17.02 -11.12 -1.69
CA ASN A 144 -16.82 -9.94 -2.52
C ASN A 144 -15.52 -9.96 -3.35
N LYS A 145 -14.66 -10.99 -3.21
CA LYS A 145 -13.40 -11.05 -3.96
C LYS A 145 -13.65 -10.98 -5.48
N PRO A 146 -12.91 -10.15 -6.23
CA PRO A 146 -13.11 -10.04 -7.67
C PRO A 146 -12.68 -11.34 -8.37
N ASN A 147 -13.31 -11.66 -9.51
CA ASN A 147 -12.90 -12.82 -10.30
C ASN A 147 -11.57 -12.59 -11.02
N THR A 148 -11.27 -11.35 -11.38
CA THR A 148 -10.04 -10.96 -12.07
C THR A 148 -8.89 -10.73 -11.08
N THR A 149 -7.67 -10.93 -11.56
CA THR A 149 -6.46 -10.57 -10.84
C THR A 149 -6.16 -9.11 -11.08
N GLU A 150 -6.33 -8.30 -10.03
CA GLU A 150 -5.87 -6.93 -10.05
C GLU A 150 -4.40 -6.87 -9.65
N ILE A 151 -3.55 -6.42 -10.59
CA ILE A 151 -2.09 -6.33 -10.43
C ILE A 151 -1.62 -4.93 -10.00
N ALA A 152 -2.52 -4.07 -9.53
CA ALA A 152 -2.20 -2.72 -9.11
C ALA A 152 -2.25 -2.60 -7.58
N PHE A 153 -1.30 -1.83 -7.04
CA PHE A 153 -1.31 -1.41 -5.64
C PHE A 153 -0.87 0.05 -5.55
N ASN A 154 -1.84 0.94 -5.39
CA ASN A 154 -1.63 2.38 -5.31
C ASN A 154 -2.79 3.04 -4.54
N TRP A 155 -2.94 4.36 -4.64
CA TRP A 155 -3.97 5.10 -3.94
C TRP A 155 -5.40 4.78 -4.40
N ASP A 156 -5.58 4.31 -5.64
CA ASP A 156 -6.88 4.02 -6.31
C ASP A 156 -7.18 2.52 -6.41
N ALA A 157 -6.17 1.66 -6.17
CA ALA A 157 -6.29 0.21 -6.35
C ALA A 157 -5.62 -0.57 -5.22
N LYS A 158 -6.36 -1.44 -4.53
CA LYS A 158 -5.87 -2.28 -3.40
C LYS A 158 -5.83 -3.78 -3.69
N GLY A 159 -6.33 -4.25 -4.83
CA GLY A 159 -6.52 -5.68 -5.08
C GLY A 159 -5.26 -6.54 -4.94
N ALA A 160 -4.11 -6.09 -5.46
CA ALA A 160 -2.85 -6.83 -5.30
C ALA A 160 -2.44 -6.96 -3.81
N GLY A 161 -2.63 -5.89 -3.04
CA GLY A 161 -2.38 -5.89 -1.61
C GLY A 161 -3.29 -6.86 -0.87
N THR A 162 -4.60 -6.84 -1.18
CA THR A 162 -5.59 -7.76 -0.60
C THR A 162 -5.23 -9.22 -0.88
N ASN A 163 -4.93 -9.56 -2.13
CA ASN A 163 -4.57 -10.95 -2.49
C ASN A 163 -3.31 -11.41 -1.76
N MET A 164 -2.28 -10.57 -1.69
CA MET A 164 -1.05 -10.88 -0.95
C MET A 164 -1.30 -11.04 0.55
N LEU A 165 -2.06 -10.13 1.17
CA LEU A 165 -2.36 -10.21 2.60
C LEU A 165 -3.12 -11.49 2.93
N MET A 166 -4.15 -11.83 2.14
CA MET A 166 -4.95 -13.03 2.36
C MET A 166 -4.14 -14.31 2.09
N SER A 167 -3.26 -14.31 1.07
CA SER A 167 -2.32 -15.41 0.84
C SER A 167 -1.35 -15.60 2.02
N ILE A 168 -0.82 -14.50 2.57
CA ILE A 168 0.04 -14.52 3.77
C ILE A 168 -0.72 -15.09 4.97
N GLU A 169 -1.94 -14.62 5.23
CA GLU A 169 -2.73 -15.09 6.38
C GLU A 169 -3.11 -16.57 6.24
N SER A 170 -3.39 -17.04 5.03
CA SER A 170 -3.57 -18.46 4.71
C SER A 170 -2.33 -19.29 5.07
N MET A 171 -1.13 -18.87 4.63
CA MET A 171 0.12 -19.57 4.93
C MET A 171 0.42 -19.63 6.44
N ARG A 172 0.11 -18.55 7.18
CA ARG A 172 0.41 -18.45 8.62
C ARG A 172 -0.56 -19.22 9.50
N LYS A 173 -1.86 -19.22 9.14
CA LYS A 173 -2.92 -19.82 9.97
C LYS A 173 -3.16 -21.30 9.65
N GLY A 174 -2.57 -21.85 8.58
CA GLY A 174 -2.60 -23.27 8.25
C GLY A 174 -4.01 -23.80 7.94
N ASN A 175 -4.22 -25.11 8.16
CA ASN A 175 -5.52 -25.77 7.95
C ASN A 175 -6.50 -25.37 9.05
N GLY A 176 -7.65 -24.80 8.66
CA GLY A 176 -8.64 -24.24 9.59
C GLY A 176 -9.86 -23.70 8.85
N ILE A 177 -10.13 -22.40 9.00
CA ILE A 177 -11.23 -21.70 8.30
C ILE A 177 -10.99 -21.65 6.77
N TRP A 178 -9.73 -21.75 6.35
CA TRP A 178 -9.33 -21.74 4.95
C TRP A 178 -9.51 -23.12 4.33
N ASP A 179 -10.45 -23.23 3.39
CA ASP A 179 -10.50 -24.41 2.51
C ASP A 179 -9.36 -24.35 1.47
N GLU A 180 -8.96 -25.50 0.92
CA GLU A 180 -7.83 -25.57 -0.02
C GLU A 180 -8.05 -24.71 -1.27
N HIS A 181 -9.29 -24.63 -1.75
CA HIS A 181 -9.65 -23.84 -2.93
C HIS A 181 -9.51 -22.33 -2.67
N ASP A 182 -9.84 -21.87 -1.47
CA ASP A 182 -9.71 -20.50 -1.02
C ASP A 182 -8.26 -20.08 -0.93
N LYS A 183 -7.43 -20.93 -0.30
CA LYS A 183 -5.99 -20.74 -0.22
C LYS A 183 -5.38 -20.62 -1.61
N GLU A 184 -5.73 -21.55 -2.49
CA GLU A 184 -5.26 -21.57 -3.87
C GLU A 184 -5.70 -20.30 -4.62
N SER A 185 -6.93 -19.83 -4.43
CA SER A 185 -7.45 -18.66 -5.14
C SER A 185 -6.71 -17.36 -4.83
N PHE A 186 -6.32 -17.09 -3.58
CA PHE A 186 -5.51 -15.91 -3.25
C PHE A 186 -4.04 -16.10 -3.57
N ARG A 187 -3.53 -17.32 -3.40
CA ARG A 187 -2.15 -17.66 -3.72
C ARG A 187 -1.85 -17.45 -5.21
N ILE A 188 -2.69 -17.97 -6.09
CA ILE A 188 -2.56 -17.80 -7.54
C ILE A 188 -2.45 -16.31 -7.89
N LYS A 189 -3.33 -15.47 -7.35
CA LYS A 189 -3.36 -14.03 -7.64
C LYS A 189 -2.13 -13.28 -7.09
N ALA A 190 -1.66 -13.65 -5.91
CA ALA A 190 -0.44 -13.09 -5.33
C ALA A 190 0.78 -13.46 -6.17
N ASP A 191 0.85 -14.71 -6.63
CA ASP A 191 1.91 -15.22 -7.49
C ASP A 191 1.88 -14.59 -8.88
N GLU A 192 0.69 -14.46 -9.50
CA GLU A 192 0.50 -13.72 -10.75
C GLU A 192 0.97 -12.26 -10.64
N PHE A 193 0.68 -11.59 -9.52
CA PHE A 193 1.23 -10.25 -9.28
C PHE A 193 2.76 -10.28 -9.25
N VAL A 194 3.39 -11.19 -8.50
CA VAL A 194 4.85 -11.33 -8.50
C VAL A 194 5.39 -11.55 -9.91
N CYS A 195 4.79 -12.47 -10.67
CA CYS A 195 5.18 -12.80 -12.03
C CYS A 195 4.96 -11.63 -13.00
N SER A 196 4.01 -10.73 -12.73
CA SER A 196 3.83 -9.52 -13.52
C SER A 196 4.97 -8.50 -13.33
N ILE A 197 5.72 -8.59 -12.22
CA ILE A 197 6.79 -7.64 -11.87
C ILE A 197 8.19 -8.16 -12.20
N VAL A 198 8.45 -9.44 -11.97
CA VAL A 198 9.80 -10.00 -12.01
C VAL A 198 10.39 -9.95 -13.44
N PRO A 199 11.64 -9.44 -13.63
CA PRO A 199 12.23 -9.25 -14.96
C PRO A 199 12.31 -10.50 -15.84
N GLU A 200 12.63 -11.65 -15.22
CA GLU A 200 12.80 -12.95 -15.85
C GLU A 200 11.48 -13.74 -16.05
N SER A 201 10.34 -13.16 -15.69
CA SER A 201 9.04 -13.80 -15.85
C SER A 201 8.51 -13.64 -17.29
N PRO A 202 7.96 -14.71 -17.90
CA PRO A 202 7.33 -14.62 -19.22
C PRO A 202 6.02 -13.81 -19.21
N SER A 203 5.40 -13.62 -18.05
CA SER A 203 4.16 -12.85 -17.88
C SER A 203 4.38 -11.43 -17.34
N LYS A 204 5.61 -10.91 -17.42
CA LYS A 204 5.95 -9.56 -16.96
C LYS A 204 5.14 -8.51 -17.73
N THR A 205 4.54 -7.58 -16.99
CA THR A 205 3.73 -6.47 -17.54
C THR A 205 4.35 -5.09 -17.26
N VAL A 206 5.38 -5.01 -16.42
CA VAL A 206 6.13 -3.78 -16.14
C VAL A 206 7.40 -3.65 -16.98
N GLU A 207 7.85 -2.41 -17.16
CA GLU A 207 9.12 -2.10 -17.78
C GLU A 207 10.19 -1.79 -16.72
N TYR A 208 11.44 -1.74 -17.16
CA TYR A 208 12.56 -1.33 -16.34
C TYR A 208 13.40 -0.32 -17.11
N SER A 209 13.81 0.75 -16.43
CA SER A 209 14.73 1.72 -17.02
C SER A 209 16.08 1.07 -17.35
N PRO A 210 16.92 1.68 -18.20
CA PRO A 210 18.27 1.19 -18.44
C PRO A 210 19.11 1.03 -17.17
N GLY A 211 18.79 1.80 -16.11
CA GLY A 211 19.42 1.70 -14.80
C GLY A 211 18.79 0.66 -13.86
N GLY A 212 17.81 -0.12 -14.31
CA GLY A 212 17.17 -1.18 -13.53
C GLY A 212 16.04 -0.74 -12.59
N LEU A 213 15.59 0.51 -12.68
CA LEU A 213 14.43 0.99 -11.91
C LEU A 213 13.13 0.49 -12.53
N LEU A 214 12.28 -0.13 -11.72
CA LEU A 214 10.93 -0.55 -12.11
C LEU A 214 10.15 0.65 -12.64
N PHE A 215 9.48 0.46 -13.77
CA PHE A 215 8.71 1.49 -14.42
C PHE A 215 7.35 0.93 -14.84
N LYS A 216 6.27 1.57 -14.38
CA LYS A 216 4.91 1.28 -14.81
C LYS A 216 4.40 2.52 -15.54
N LEU A 217 3.96 2.34 -16.78
CA LEU A 217 3.39 3.41 -17.60
C LEU A 217 2.23 4.09 -16.85
N GLY A 218 2.28 5.43 -16.75
CA GLY A 218 1.31 6.24 -16.03
C GLY A 218 1.95 7.34 -15.18
N GLY A 219 1.14 8.02 -14.37
CA GLY A 219 1.62 8.98 -13.37
C GLY A 219 2.29 8.31 -12.18
N CYS A 220 3.22 9.01 -11.54
CA CYS A 220 3.88 8.66 -10.27
C CYS A 220 5.02 7.62 -10.32
N ASN A 221 6.10 7.98 -11.04
CA ASN A 221 7.28 7.15 -11.32
C ASN A 221 7.97 6.51 -10.10
N LEU A 222 7.91 7.10 -8.90
CA LEU A 222 8.51 6.51 -7.68
C LEU A 222 7.48 5.93 -6.71
N GLN A 223 6.20 6.28 -6.82
CA GLN A 223 5.17 5.74 -5.96
C GLN A 223 4.97 4.24 -6.24
N ASN A 224 4.83 3.88 -7.52
CA ASN A 224 4.61 2.50 -7.94
C ASN A 224 5.80 1.59 -7.56
N PRO A 225 7.07 1.91 -7.90
CA PRO A 225 8.21 1.07 -7.50
C PRO A 225 8.31 0.88 -5.99
N THR A 226 8.05 1.93 -5.21
CA THR A 226 8.15 1.83 -3.75
C THR A 226 7.02 1.00 -3.15
N ALA A 227 5.78 1.17 -3.62
CA ALA A 227 4.63 0.41 -3.14
C ALA A 227 4.72 -1.08 -3.52
N ILE A 228 5.13 -1.37 -4.77
CA ILE A 228 5.38 -2.73 -5.25
C ILE A 228 6.53 -3.35 -4.45
N SER A 229 7.62 -2.60 -4.22
CA SER A 229 8.75 -3.08 -3.43
C SER A 229 8.36 -3.48 -2.01
N LEU A 230 7.50 -2.70 -1.37
CA LEU A 230 6.96 -3.02 -0.04
C LEU A 230 6.17 -4.34 -0.06
N LEU A 231 5.27 -4.51 -1.03
CA LEU A 231 4.47 -5.72 -1.19
C LEU A 231 5.34 -6.95 -1.47
N LEU A 232 6.28 -6.86 -2.41
CA LEU A 232 7.20 -7.95 -2.74
C LEU A 232 8.07 -8.33 -1.55
N LEU A 233 8.56 -7.36 -0.78
CA LEU A 233 9.37 -7.64 0.41
C LEU A 233 8.56 -8.32 1.51
N ALA A 234 7.33 -7.87 1.74
CA ALA A 234 6.43 -8.50 2.69
C ALA A 234 6.16 -9.95 2.29
N TYR A 235 5.81 -10.18 1.03
CA TYR A 235 5.51 -11.52 0.53
C TYR A 235 6.74 -12.44 0.55
N ALA A 236 7.91 -11.95 0.13
CA ALA A 236 9.16 -12.69 0.18
C ALA A 236 9.50 -13.18 1.59
N ARG A 237 9.26 -12.35 2.61
CA ARG A 237 9.45 -12.75 4.01
C ARG A 237 8.58 -13.96 4.38
N TYR A 238 7.29 -13.93 4.06
CA TYR A 238 6.38 -15.01 4.43
C TYR A 238 6.57 -16.27 3.59
N LEU A 239 6.93 -16.13 2.31
CA LEU A 239 7.40 -17.26 1.51
C LEU A 239 8.59 -17.96 2.17
N ASN A 240 9.56 -17.20 2.65
CA ASN A 240 10.72 -17.75 3.33
C ASN A 240 10.38 -18.41 4.69
N GLU A 241 9.41 -17.86 5.43
CA GLU A 241 8.92 -18.47 6.68
C GLU A 241 8.16 -19.79 6.43
N ALA A 242 7.50 -19.92 5.27
CA ALA A 242 6.74 -21.10 4.87
C ALA A 242 7.54 -22.12 4.04
N ASP A 243 8.82 -21.86 3.73
CA ASP A 243 9.64 -22.64 2.79
C ASP A 243 9.01 -22.77 1.38
N GLU A 244 8.37 -21.70 0.92
CA GLU A 244 7.61 -21.62 -0.32
C GLU A 244 8.30 -20.74 -1.38
N PHE A 245 7.92 -20.93 -2.65
CA PHE A 245 8.41 -20.14 -3.78
C PHE A 245 7.30 -19.81 -4.78
N VAL A 246 7.57 -18.89 -5.69
CA VAL A 246 6.63 -18.50 -6.77
C VAL A 246 7.07 -19.14 -8.08
N ARG A 247 6.11 -19.70 -8.82
CA ARG A 247 6.35 -20.27 -10.16
C ARG A 247 5.73 -19.39 -11.25
N CYS A 248 6.58 -18.76 -12.05
CA CYS A 248 6.21 -17.91 -13.18
C CYS A 248 6.45 -18.65 -14.50
N GLY A 249 5.53 -19.53 -14.86
CA GLY A 249 5.72 -20.44 -16.00
C GLY A 249 6.92 -21.37 -15.76
N ASN A 250 7.97 -21.22 -16.57
CA ASN A 250 9.20 -22.01 -16.45
C ASN A 250 10.23 -21.40 -15.48
N THR A 251 9.96 -20.19 -14.96
CA THR A 251 10.86 -19.48 -14.06
C THR A 251 10.44 -19.70 -12.61
N ILE A 252 11.38 -20.12 -11.76
CA ILE A 252 11.17 -20.22 -10.30
C ILE A 252 11.74 -18.97 -9.65
N VAL A 253 10.91 -18.28 -8.86
CA VAL A 253 11.29 -17.07 -8.13
C VAL A 253 11.31 -17.38 -6.64
N VAL A 254 12.51 -17.48 -6.09
CA VAL A 254 12.76 -17.75 -4.66
C VAL A 254 12.74 -16.44 -3.84
N PRO A 255 12.49 -16.51 -2.51
CA PRO A 255 12.46 -15.31 -1.65
C PRO A 255 13.69 -14.41 -1.75
N SER A 256 14.89 -14.99 -1.80
CA SER A 256 16.15 -14.25 -1.91
C SER A 256 16.25 -13.41 -3.20
N ARG A 257 15.67 -13.91 -4.30
CA ARG A 257 15.60 -13.21 -5.58
C ARG A 257 14.67 -12.00 -5.51
N LEU A 258 13.51 -12.14 -4.86
CA LEU A 258 12.58 -11.03 -4.61
C LEU A 258 13.23 -9.95 -3.75
N ILE A 259 13.91 -10.33 -2.67
CA ILE A 259 14.64 -9.39 -1.80
C ILE A 259 15.72 -8.65 -2.60
N SER A 260 16.45 -9.34 -3.48
CA SER A 260 17.44 -8.71 -4.35
C SER A 260 16.81 -7.70 -5.32
N LEU A 261 15.68 -8.06 -5.93
CA LEU A 261 14.92 -7.14 -6.80
C LEU A 261 14.45 -5.90 -6.05
N VAL A 262 13.91 -6.07 -4.84
CA VAL A 262 13.47 -4.95 -4.01
C VAL A 262 14.63 -4.05 -3.61
N LYS A 263 15.79 -4.61 -3.26
CA LYS A 263 16.99 -3.83 -2.92
C LYS A 263 17.56 -3.03 -4.08
N SER A 264 17.27 -3.42 -5.33
CA SER A 264 17.73 -2.70 -6.51
C SER A 264 16.78 -1.58 -6.94
N GLN A 265 15.55 -1.56 -6.41
CA GLN A 265 14.65 -0.41 -6.55
C GLN A 265 15.13 0.69 -5.62
#